data_AF-A0A3Q0KCF5-F1
#
_entry.id   AF-A0A3Q0KCF5-F1
#
_cell.length_a   1.000
_cell.length_b   1.000
_cell.length_c   1.000
_cell.angle_alpha   90.00
_cell.angle_beta   90.00
_cell.angle_gamma   90.00
#
_symmetry.space_group_name_H-M   'P 1'
#
loop_
_entity.id
_entity.type
_entity.pdbx_description
1 polymer ?
#
loop_
_entity_poly.entity_id
_entity_poly.type
_entity_poly.pdbx_seq_one_letter_code
_entity_poly.pdbx_strand_id
1 'polypeptide(L)'
;MCYCTLKSSEDILDSFRTAISTSDIEKVKSLLSEDRSLINSHDKEGLSPLQLACFRGKLPIVEFLLKYGANVNSSSHKQGYTALMFAALSGNIEVVELLLHYGARINDVNSIGKTASQMAAFVGNHNVVTLINNYLEREEIAIYVSKSQLLPEHVSAIHQLVLQLNISPIKVFLLLNNEIETCSRSGENYEKCMLTHWRCIHTIFEDLCNKYFTPHLTHEPLSLKFHLLACCIRQAGEYYDKEPETTDVQDHAFSPLKQLIRKFLVGTEPYGLPLGQEQFLRQSLTSFPHHQSTLWRHIVQQISPLHLGHMPTALSVLTKTINGTIMYNARPLELCATCGDGPELGIPGKLKACQQCKITSYCSVSCQRLHWFTHKKFCPVIKKHKKEFEFAK
;
A
#
# COMPACT_ATOMS: atom_id res chain seq x y z
N MET A 1 -31.75 48.55 -23.57
CA MET A 1 -30.53 47.73 -23.75
C MET A 1 -30.59 46.60 -22.74
N CYS A 2 -30.83 45.37 -23.19
CA CYS A 2 -30.75 44.20 -22.34
C CYS A 2 -29.30 44.09 -21.84
N TYR A 3 -29.06 44.42 -20.58
CA TYR A 3 -27.86 44.00 -19.85
C TYR A 3 -27.99 42.50 -19.57
N CYS A 4 -27.97 41.68 -20.64
CA CYS A 4 -27.58 40.29 -20.48
C CYS A 4 -26.10 40.35 -20.14
N THR A 5 -25.81 40.34 -18.84
CA THR A 5 -24.51 40.02 -18.28
C THR A 5 -24.18 38.60 -18.74
N LEU A 6 -23.72 38.47 -19.98
CA LEU A 6 -22.95 37.33 -20.43
C LEU A 6 -21.77 37.28 -19.45
N LYS A 7 -21.86 36.43 -18.43
CA LYS A 7 -20.71 36.06 -17.60
C LYS A 7 -19.60 35.78 -18.60
N SER A 8 -18.51 36.53 -18.48
CA SER A 8 -17.40 36.35 -19.41
C SER A 8 -16.96 34.89 -19.35
N SER A 9 -16.44 34.33 -20.44
CA SER A 9 -15.89 32.97 -20.42
C SER A 9 -14.84 32.78 -19.31
N GLU A 10 -14.17 33.86 -18.91
CA GLU A 10 -13.23 33.92 -17.80
C GLU A 10 -13.93 33.74 -16.43
N ASP A 11 -15.09 34.37 -16.21
CA ASP A 11 -15.87 34.22 -14.96
C ASP A 11 -16.35 32.77 -14.74
N ILE A 12 -16.73 32.07 -15.81
CA ILE A 12 -17.16 30.67 -15.75
C ILE A 12 -15.97 29.78 -15.39
N LEU A 13 -14.82 29.99 -16.03
CA LEU A 13 -13.59 29.26 -15.77
C LEU A 13 -13.10 29.49 -14.33
N ASP A 14 -13.14 30.72 -13.83
CA ASP A 14 -12.75 31.05 -12.46
C ASP A 14 -13.71 30.44 -11.43
N SER A 15 -15.02 30.47 -11.69
CA SER A 15 -16.01 29.79 -10.84
C SER A 15 -15.78 28.28 -10.80
N PHE A 16 -15.44 27.67 -11.94
CA PHE A 16 -15.14 26.25 -12.05
C PHE A 16 -13.87 25.85 -11.27
N ARG A 17 -12.78 26.62 -11.44
CA ARG A 17 -11.52 26.42 -10.73
C ARG A 17 -11.67 26.65 -9.23
N THR A 18 -12.50 27.61 -8.84
CA THR A 18 -12.86 27.84 -7.44
C THR A 18 -13.54 26.61 -6.85
N ALA A 19 -14.53 26.05 -7.56
CA ALA A 19 -15.24 24.84 -7.13
C ALA A 19 -14.31 23.63 -6.94
N ILE A 20 -13.34 23.45 -7.84
CA ILE A 20 -12.28 22.42 -7.71
C ILE A 20 -11.45 22.66 -6.45
N SER A 21 -10.98 23.90 -6.26
CA SER A 21 -10.13 24.29 -5.13
C SER A 21 -10.83 24.09 -3.77
N THR A 22 -12.13 24.38 -3.70
CA THR A 22 -12.96 24.22 -2.50
C THR A 22 -13.56 22.81 -2.35
N SER A 23 -13.30 21.89 -3.29
CA SER A 23 -13.88 20.53 -3.32
C SER A 23 -15.40 20.49 -3.40
N ASP A 24 -16.02 21.47 -4.06
CA ASP A 24 -17.45 21.50 -4.33
C ASP A 24 -17.78 20.62 -5.54
N ILE A 25 -17.91 19.31 -5.29
CA ILE A 25 -18.10 18.30 -6.34
C ILE A 25 -19.41 18.50 -7.11
N GLU A 26 -20.48 18.96 -6.44
CA GLU A 26 -21.77 19.18 -7.08
C GLU A 26 -21.72 20.38 -8.01
N LYS A 27 -21.03 21.46 -7.62
CA LYS A 27 -20.79 22.60 -8.52
C LYS A 27 -19.88 22.24 -9.70
N VAL A 28 -18.84 21.41 -9.47
CA VAL A 28 -17.98 20.89 -10.55
C VAL A 28 -18.81 20.08 -11.57
N LYS A 29 -19.70 19.19 -11.09
CA LYS A 29 -20.61 18.42 -11.95
C LYS A 29 -21.56 19.32 -12.74
N SER A 30 -22.20 20.28 -12.07
CA SER A 30 -23.14 21.23 -12.70
C SER A 30 -22.47 21.98 -13.84
N LEU A 31 -21.31 22.60 -13.58
CA LEU A 31 -20.60 23.39 -14.58
C LEU A 31 -20.12 22.55 -15.77
N LEU A 32 -19.67 21.30 -15.53
CA LEU A 32 -19.26 20.39 -16.62
C LEU A 32 -20.42 19.83 -17.44
N SER A 33 -21.63 19.82 -16.87
CA SER A 33 -22.85 19.47 -17.60
C SER A 33 -23.33 20.62 -18.50
N GLU A 34 -23.13 21.87 -18.07
CA GLU A 34 -23.42 23.07 -18.84
C GLU A 34 -22.38 23.29 -19.95
N ASP A 35 -21.10 23.13 -19.63
CA ASP A 35 -19.99 23.30 -20.57
C ASP A 35 -18.94 22.20 -20.38
N ARG A 36 -19.02 21.17 -21.23
CA ARG A 36 -18.06 20.06 -21.24
C ARG A 36 -16.65 20.51 -21.62
N SER A 37 -16.47 21.63 -22.33
CA SER A 37 -15.15 22.10 -22.76
C SER A 37 -14.25 22.49 -21.57
N LEU A 38 -14.86 22.78 -20.41
CA LEU A 38 -14.16 23.09 -19.17
C LEU A 38 -13.22 21.95 -18.72
N ILE A 39 -13.49 20.69 -19.07
CA ILE A 39 -12.74 19.52 -18.58
C ILE A 39 -11.23 19.59 -18.89
N ASN A 40 -10.88 20.09 -20.07
CA ASN A 40 -9.51 20.26 -20.56
C ASN A 40 -9.21 21.74 -20.85
N SER A 41 -9.89 22.65 -20.15
CA SER A 41 -9.56 24.07 -20.17
C SER A 41 -8.22 24.34 -19.49
N HIS A 42 -7.66 25.53 -19.72
CA HIS A 42 -6.40 25.95 -19.14
C HIS A 42 -6.48 27.42 -18.70
N ASP A 43 -5.81 27.78 -17.62
CA ASP A 43 -5.64 29.20 -17.24
C ASP A 43 -4.49 29.88 -18.01
N LYS A 44 -4.17 31.11 -17.61
CA LYS A 44 -3.07 31.92 -18.17
C LYS A 44 -1.68 31.29 -17.98
N GLU A 45 -1.53 30.34 -17.06
CA GLU A 45 -0.31 29.57 -16.81
C GLU A 45 -0.33 28.19 -17.48
N GLY A 46 -1.38 27.87 -18.24
CA GLY A 46 -1.57 26.56 -18.86
C GLY A 46 -2.02 25.48 -17.90
N LEU A 47 -2.44 25.82 -16.67
CA LEU A 47 -2.84 24.87 -15.63
C LEU A 47 -4.24 24.31 -15.92
N SER A 48 -4.33 23.00 -16.11
CA SER A 48 -5.60 22.29 -16.30
C SER A 48 -6.36 22.06 -14.98
N PRO A 49 -7.68 21.85 -15.04
CA PRO A 49 -8.52 21.45 -13.90
C PRO A 49 -7.96 20.25 -13.13
N LEU A 50 -7.49 19.22 -13.85
CA LEU A 50 -6.93 18.02 -13.25
C LEU A 50 -5.64 18.31 -12.48
N GLN A 51 -4.73 19.10 -13.08
CA GLN A 51 -3.48 19.51 -12.41
C GLN A 51 -3.77 20.30 -11.12
N LEU A 52 -4.74 21.22 -11.16
CA LEU A 52 -5.18 21.97 -9.97
C LEU A 52 -5.73 21.04 -8.88
N ALA A 53 -6.61 20.10 -9.24
CA ALA A 53 -7.17 19.13 -8.30
C ALA A 53 -6.09 18.23 -7.66
N CYS A 54 -5.10 17.81 -8.45
CA CYS A 54 -3.98 16.97 -8.00
C CYS A 54 -3.06 17.72 -7.03
N PHE A 55 -2.72 18.99 -7.35
CA PHE A 55 -1.92 19.83 -6.48
C PHE A 55 -2.61 20.08 -5.13
N ARG A 56 -3.94 20.27 -5.16
CA ARG A 56 -4.77 20.44 -3.95
C ARG A 56 -5.08 19.13 -3.22
N GLY A 57 -4.67 17.98 -3.76
CA GLY A 57 -4.90 16.66 -3.17
C GLY A 57 -6.38 16.27 -3.06
N LYS A 58 -7.24 16.76 -3.96
CA LYS A 58 -8.71 16.57 -3.88
C LYS A 58 -9.13 15.28 -4.57
N LEU A 59 -8.89 14.14 -3.92
CA LEU A 59 -9.14 12.81 -4.48
C LEU A 59 -10.53 12.66 -5.16
N PRO A 60 -11.67 13.03 -4.54
CA PRO A 60 -12.98 12.88 -5.19
C PRO A 60 -13.13 13.69 -6.47
N ILE A 61 -12.49 14.87 -6.55
CA ILE A 61 -12.50 15.70 -7.75
C ILE A 61 -11.58 15.13 -8.82
N VAL A 62 -10.37 14.67 -8.44
CA VAL A 62 -9.44 14.01 -9.38
C VAL A 62 -10.11 12.79 -10.03
N GLU A 63 -10.73 11.93 -9.23
CA GLU A 63 -11.45 10.75 -9.70
C GLU A 63 -12.58 11.12 -10.66
N PHE A 64 -13.38 12.12 -10.30
CA PHE A 64 -14.46 12.59 -11.17
C PHE A 64 -13.94 13.13 -12.50
N LEU A 65 -12.92 14.00 -12.48
CA LEU A 65 -12.35 14.59 -13.70
C LEU A 65 -11.77 13.52 -14.63
N LEU A 66 -11.05 12.53 -14.08
CA LEU A 66 -10.50 11.41 -14.86
C LEU A 66 -11.61 10.57 -15.51
N LYS A 67 -12.66 10.22 -14.75
CA LYS A 67 -13.84 9.51 -15.27
C LYS A 67 -14.59 10.31 -16.34
N TYR A 68 -14.56 11.64 -16.26
CA TYR A 68 -15.20 12.53 -17.23
C TYR A 68 -14.34 12.81 -18.49
N GLY A 69 -13.13 12.25 -18.56
CA GLY A 69 -12.25 12.33 -19.73
C GLY A 69 -11.21 13.47 -19.68
N ALA A 70 -10.79 13.89 -18.49
CA ALA A 70 -9.65 14.80 -18.35
C ALA A 70 -8.36 14.15 -18.89
N ASN A 71 -7.56 14.92 -19.62
CA ASN A 71 -6.28 14.45 -20.14
C ASN A 71 -5.25 14.30 -19.00
N VAL A 72 -5.02 13.06 -18.59
CA VAL A 72 -4.06 12.68 -17.52
C VAL A 72 -2.63 13.13 -17.80
N ASN A 73 -2.23 13.18 -19.08
CA ASN A 73 -0.88 13.49 -19.52
C ASN A 73 -0.78 14.91 -20.13
N SER A 74 -1.69 15.83 -19.79
CA SER A 74 -1.56 17.23 -20.23
C SER A 74 -0.27 17.85 -19.69
N SER A 75 0.51 18.46 -20.59
CA SER A 75 1.76 19.16 -20.32
C SER A 75 1.71 20.64 -20.74
N SER A 76 0.49 21.19 -20.86
CA SER A 76 0.22 22.58 -21.29
C SER A 76 0.72 23.64 -20.30
N HIS A 77 0.98 23.27 -19.05
CA HIS A 77 1.49 24.17 -18.03
C HIS A 77 2.79 24.82 -18.50
N LYS A 78 3.04 26.10 -18.19
CA LYS A 78 4.23 26.83 -18.68
C LYS A 78 5.56 26.17 -18.34
N GLN A 79 5.63 25.41 -17.25
CA GLN A 79 6.83 24.66 -16.86
C GLN A 79 6.81 23.20 -17.34
N GLY A 80 5.84 22.78 -18.14
CA GLY A 80 5.66 21.40 -18.59
C GLY A 80 5.25 20.44 -17.47
N TYR A 81 4.57 20.93 -16.42
CA TYR A 81 4.17 20.07 -15.30
C TYR A 81 2.96 19.22 -15.70
N THR A 82 3.05 17.92 -15.45
CA THR A 82 1.92 16.98 -15.63
C THR A 82 1.09 16.88 -14.35
N ALA A 83 -0.10 16.25 -14.43
CA ALA A 83 -0.91 15.98 -13.24
C ALA A 83 -0.15 15.13 -12.20
N LEU A 84 0.65 14.16 -12.66
CA LEU A 84 1.48 13.30 -11.80
C LEU A 84 2.56 14.10 -11.06
N MET A 85 3.16 15.12 -11.68
CA MET A 85 4.12 16.01 -11.03
C MET A 85 3.48 16.85 -9.92
N PHE A 86 2.27 17.39 -10.15
CA PHE A 86 1.54 18.12 -9.12
C PHE A 86 1.08 17.22 -7.96
N ALA A 87 0.63 15.99 -8.24
CA ALA A 87 0.33 14.99 -7.22
C ALA A 87 1.57 14.59 -6.42
N ALA A 88 2.73 14.49 -7.09
CA ALA A 88 4.00 14.19 -6.47
C ALA A 88 4.47 15.28 -5.51
N LEU A 89 4.26 16.55 -5.86
CA LEU A 89 4.52 17.68 -4.98
C LEU A 89 3.57 17.73 -3.78
N SER A 90 2.29 17.37 -3.96
CA SER A 90 1.31 17.40 -2.87
C SER A 90 1.49 16.26 -1.86
N GLY A 91 2.18 15.19 -2.24
CA GLY A 91 2.47 14.04 -1.38
C GLY A 91 1.27 13.10 -1.19
N ASN A 92 0.17 13.33 -1.93
CA ASN A 92 -1.04 12.53 -1.81
C ASN A 92 -0.90 11.24 -2.64
N ILE A 93 -0.64 10.13 -1.94
CA ILE A 93 -0.37 8.82 -2.54
C ILE A 93 -1.60 8.25 -3.25
N GLU A 94 -2.81 8.45 -2.72
CA GLU A 94 -4.04 7.98 -3.37
C GLU A 94 -4.27 8.67 -4.71
N VAL A 95 -3.97 9.98 -4.79
CA VAL A 95 -4.03 10.72 -6.06
C VAL A 95 -2.97 10.23 -7.04
N VAL A 96 -1.75 9.96 -6.57
CA VAL A 96 -0.67 9.40 -7.41
C VAL A 96 -1.06 8.03 -7.95
N GLU A 97 -1.51 7.11 -7.09
CA GLU A 97 -1.94 5.76 -7.47
C GLU A 97 -3.08 5.82 -8.49
N LEU A 98 -4.06 6.69 -8.27
CA LEU A 98 -5.17 6.89 -9.20
C LEU A 98 -4.71 7.41 -10.56
N LEU A 99 -3.79 8.39 -10.60
CA LEU A 99 -3.25 8.89 -11.87
C LEU A 99 -2.48 7.81 -12.62
N LEU A 100 -1.67 7.00 -11.92
CA LEU A 100 -0.94 5.88 -12.51
C LEU A 100 -1.90 4.81 -13.04
N HIS A 101 -3.00 4.55 -12.35
CA HIS A 101 -4.08 3.67 -12.82
C HIS A 101 -4.71 4.17 -14.12
N TYR A 102 -4.83 5.49 -14.30
CA TYR A 102 -5.31 6.11 -15.54
C TYR A 102 -4.21 6.32 -16.61
N GLY A 103 -3.02 5.72 -16.44
CA GLY A 103 -1.96 5.75 -17.46
C GLY A 103 -1.12 7.03 -17.45
N ALA A 104 -0.96 7.67 -16.29
CA ALA A 104 0.00 8.76 -16.13
C ALA A 104 1.43 8.29 -16.42
N ARG A 105 2.13 9.03 -17.29
CA ARG A 105 3.51 8.69 -17.69
C ARG A 105 4.52 9.06 -16.59
N ILE A 106 5.22 8.06 -16.07
CA ILE A 106 6.22 8.23 -14.99
C ILE A 106 7.52 8.90 -15.47
N ASN A 107 7.84 8.78 -16.76
CA ASN A 107 9.10 9.23 -17.36
C ASN A 107 9.01 10.61 -18.02
N ASP A 108 7.83 11.23 -18.06
CA ASP A 108 7.68 12.58 -18.58
C ASP A 108 8.49 13.56 -17.71
N VAL A 109 9.12 14.54 -18.35
CA VAL A 109 9.96 15.55 -17.69
C VAL A 109 9.41 16.94 -17.90
N ASN A 110 9.56 17.78 -16.88
CA ASN A 110 9.23 19.20 -16.96
C ASN A 110 10.32 19.98 -17.73
N SER A 111 10.17 21.30 -17.84
CA SER A 111 11.10 22.18 -18.56
C SER A 111 12.54 22.21 -18.01
N ILE A 112 12.77 21.71 -16.80
CA ILE A 112 14.08 21.61 -16.14
C ILE A 112 14.57 20.15 -16.13
N GLY A 113 13.92 19.26 -16.90
CA GLY A 113 14.32 17.85 -17.01
C GLY A 113 14.02 17.01 -15.77
N LYS A 114 13.04 17.41 -14.94
CA LYS A 114 12.66 16.66 -13.72
C LYS A 114 11.42 15.81 -13.93
N THR A 115 11.49 14.54 -13.49
CA THR A 115 10.33 13.62 -13.44
C THR A 115 9.49 13.84 -12.18
N ALA A 116 8.27 13.30 -12.15
CA ALA A 116 7.41 13.34 -10.96
C ALA A 116 8.07 12.72 -9.72
N SER A 117 8.78 11.59 -9.89
CA SER A 117 9.54 10.95 -8.81
C SER A 117 10.63 11.87 -8.25
N GLN A 118 11.38 12.57 -9.11
CA GLN A 118 12.40 13.54 -8.66
C GLN A 118 11.79 14.75 -7.96
N MET A 119 10.60 15.19 -8.36
CA MET A 119 9.87 16.26 -7.69
C MET A 119 9.36 15.83 -6.32
N ALA A 120 8.82 14.62 -6.17
CA ALA A 120 8.47 14.05 -4.86
C ALA A 120 9.70 13.96 -3.95
N ALA A 121 10.85 13.52 -4.48
CA ALA A 121 12.09 13.45 -3.70
C ALA A 121 12.53 14.84 -3.20
N PHE A 122 12.42 15.87 -4.04
CA PHE A 122 12.80 17.26 -3.69
C PHE A 122 12.01 17.81 -2.50
N VAL A 123 10.72 17.46 -2.38
CA VAL A 123 9.87 17.90 -1.25
C VAL A 123 9.84 16.90 -0.08
N GLY A 124 10.58 15.79 -0.16
CA GLY A 124 10.64 14.77 0.89
C GLY A 124 9.49 13.75 0.90
N ASN A 125 8.71 13.65 -0.19
CA ASN A 125 7.59 12.71 -0.33
C ASN A 125 8.08 11.29 -0.70
N HIS A 126 8.89 10.66 0.14
CA HIS A 126 9.58 9.39 -0.17
C HIS A 126 8.65 8.21 -0.50
N ASN A 127 7.47 8.15 0.10
CA ASN A 127 6.48 7.11 -0.23
C ASN A 127 5.93 7.27 -1.65
N VAL A 128 5.76 8.51 -2.11
CA VAL A 128 5.38 8.78 -3.50
C VAL A 128 6.50 8.40 -4.45
N VAL A 129 7.76 8.72 -4.10
CA VAL A 129 8.94 8.27 -4.85
C VAL A 129 8.94 6.75 -5.01
N THR A 130 8.71 6.04 -3.89
CA THR A 130 8.66 4.58 -3.87
C THR A 130 7.52 4.05 -4.73
N LEU A 131 6.31 4.59 -4.57
CA LEU A 131 5.15 4.16 -5.34
C LEU A 131 5.41 4.33 -6.84
N ILE A 132 5.89 5.49 -7.28
CA ILE A 132 6.15 5.76 -8.70
C ILE A 132 7.26 4.84 -9.25
N ASN A 133 8.38 4.71 -8.53
CA ASN A 133 9.54 3.94 -9.00
C ASN A 133 9.29 2.43 -8.99
N ASN A 134 8.38 1.95 -8.14
CA ASN A 134 8.01 0.55 -7.99
C ASN A 134 6.63 0.26 -8.60
N TYR A 135 6.04 1.21 -9.33
CA TYR A 135 4.72 1.03 -9.91
C TYR A 135 4.77 -0.06 -10.97
N LEU A 136 3.81 -0.97 -10.89
CA LEU A 136 3.61 -2.01 -11.88
C LEU A 136 2.20 -1.89 -12.42
N GLU A 137 2.07 -1.84 -13.74
CA GLU A 137 0.77 -1.78 -14.41
C GLU A 137 -0.02 -3.07 -14.18
N ARG A 138 -1.35 -2.94 -14.17
CA ARG A 138 -2.25 -4.07 -13.90
C ARG A 138 -2.20 -5.10 -15.03
N GLU A 139 -1.98 -4.62 -16.23
CA GLU A 139 -1.84 -5.36 -17.48
C GLU A 139 -0.63 -6.30 -17.42
N GLU A 140 0.46 -5.86 -16.80
CA GLU A 140 1.64 -6.69 -16.60
C GLU A 140 1.31 -7.90 -15.70
N ILE A 141 0.58 -7.68 -14.60
CA ILE A 141 0.11 -8.76 -13.72
C ILE A 141 -0.87 -9.70 -14.46
N ALA A 142 -1.74 -9.14 -15.30
CA ALA A 142 -2.71 -9.93 -16.07
C ALA A 142 -2.04 -10.96 -17.01
N ILE A 143 -0.86 -10.65 -17.55
CA ILE A 143 -0.08 -11.59 -18.38
C ILE A 143 0.32 -12.83 -17.56
N TYR A 144 0.73 -12.67 -16.31
CA TYR A 144 1.13 -13.78 -15.45
C TYR A 144 -0.06 -14.59 -14.94
N VAL A 145 -1.16 -13.90 -14.59
CA VAL A 145 -2.42 -14.53 -14.16
C VAL A 145 -2.97 -15.43 -15.27
N SER A 146 -3.03 -14.93 -16.50
CA SER A 146 -3.52 -15.69 -17.65
C SER A 146 -2.65 -16.92 -17.96
N LYS A 147 -1.32 -16.79 -17.93
CA LYS A 147 -0.38 -17.92 -18.09
C LYS A 147 -0.56 -18.99 -17.02
N SER A 148 -0.91 -18.58 -15.80
CA SER A 148 -1.10 -19.47 -14.64
C SER A 148 -2.51 -20.05 -14.54
N GLN A 149 -3.38 -19.82 -15.54
CA GLN A 149 -4.77 -20.28 -15.59
C GLN A 149 -5.62 -19.80 -14.41
N LEU A 150 -5.28 -18.63 -13.85
CA LEU A 150 -6.03 -18.01 -12.78
C LEU A 150 -7.14 -17.11 -13.32
N LEU A 151 -8.20 -16.93 -12.52
CA LEU A 151 -9.31 -16.06 -12.88
C LEU A 151 -8.91 -14.56 -12.93
N PRO A 152 -9.55 -13.74 -13.78
CA PRO A 152 -9.27 -12.30 -13.88
C PRO A 152 -9.45 -11.52 -12.57
N GLU A 153 -10.31 -11.99 -11.66
CA GLU A 153 -10.51 -11.38 -10.34
C GLU A 153 -9.22 -11.39 -9.50
N HIS A 154 -8.38 -12.41 -9.66
CA HIS A 154 -7.10 -12.50 -8.96
C HIS A 154 -6.12 -11.40 -9.38
N VAL A 155 -6.25 -10.83 -10.59
CA VAL A 155 -5.40 -9.71 -11.03
C VAL A 155 -5.49 -8.56 -10.04
N SER A 156 -6.70 -8.23 -9.56
CA SER A 156 -6.89 -7.12 -8.63
C SER A 156 -6.19 -7.34 -7.30
N ALA A 157 -6.35 -8.54 -6.72
CA ALA A 157 -5.78 -8.88 -5.43
C ALA A 157 -4.24 -8.98 -5.49
N ILE A 158 -3.69 -9.57 -6.57
CA ILE A 158 -2.25 -9.65 -6.79
C ILE A 158 -1.66 -8.24 -7.01
N HIS A 159 -2.31 -7.42 -7.84
CA HIS A 159 -1.88 -6.05 -8.08
C HIS A 159 -1.90 -5.21 -6.79
N GLN A 160 -2.92 -5.38 -5.94
CA GLN A 160 -2.97 -4.74 -4.64
C GLN A 160 -1.81 -5.15 -3.72
N LEU A 161 -1.41 -6.43 -3.72
CA LEU A 161 -0.22 -6.91 -2.98
C LEU A 161 1.07 -6.26 -3.51
N VAL A 162 1.20 -6.15 -4.83
CA VAL A 162 2.34 -5.52 -5.50
C VAL A 162 2.46 -4.04 -5.14
N LEU A 163 1.36 -3.31 -5.00
CA LEU A 163 1.38 -1.88 -4.69
C LEU A 163 1.62 -1.56 -3.20
N GLN A 164 1.47 -2.52 -2.28
CA GLN A 164 1.65 -2.25 -0.84
C GLN A 164 3.07 -1.72 -0.53
N LEU A 165 3.18 -0.56 0.12
CA LEU A 165 4.45 -0.08 0.69
C LEU A 165 4.83 -0.83 1.98
N ASN A 166 3.84 -1.43 2.64
CA ASN A 166 4.02 -2.28 3.80
C ASN A 166 4.32 -3.72 3.38
N ILE A 167 5.55 -4.15 3.60
CA ILE A 167 6.04 -5.51 3.31
C ILE A 167 5.91 -6.48 4.50
N SER A 168 5.15 -6.11 5.53
CA SER A 168 4.89 -6.97 6.68
C SER A 168 4.19 -8.26 6.26
N PRO A 169 4.70 -9.45 6.65
CA PRO A 169 4.01 -10.72 6.44
C PRO A 169 2.58 -10.71 6.98
N ILE A 170 2.34 -10.01 8.10
CA ILE A 170 1.01 -9.89 8.70
C ILE A 170 0.05 -9.15 7.78
N LYS A 171 0.51 -8.11 7.08
CA LYS A 171 -0.32 -7.38 6.10
C LYS A 171 -0.74 -8.30 4.96
N VAL A 172 0.19 -9.10 4.45
CA VAL A 172 -0.08 -10.11 3.41
C VAL A 172 -1.10 -11.13 3.92
N PHE A 173 -0.90 -11.70 5.11
CA PHE A 173 -1.81 -12.69 5.67
C PHE A 173 -3.22 -12.14 5.93
N LEU A 174 -3.34 -10.87 6.33
CA LEU A 174 -4.64 -10.23 6.52
C LEU A 174 -5.39 -10.03 5.21
N LEU A 175 -4.70 -9.64 4.15
CA LEU A 175 -5.30 -9.54 2.80
C LEU A 175 -5.79 -10.91 2.34
N LEU A 176 -4.96 -11.95 2.48
CA LEU A 176 -5.35 -13.32 2.14
C LEU A 176 -6.50 -13.84 3.04
N ASN A 177 -6.52 -13.52 4.34
CA ASN A 177 -7.57 -13.96 5.25
C ASN A 177 -8.92 -13.28 4.96
N ASN A 178 -8.92 -11.99 4.58
CA ASN A 178 -10.16 -11.31 4.20
C ASN A 178 -10.80 -12.00 2.99
N GLU A 179 -10.00 -12.43 2.01
CA GLU A 179 -10.47 -13.24 0.87
C GLU A 179 -11.03 -14.61 1.30
N ILE A 180 -10.50 -15.25 2.36
CA ILE A 180 -11.14 -16.48 2.90
C ILE A 180 -12.50 -16.16 3.51
N GLU A 181 -12.58 -15.11 4.33
CA GLU A 181 -13.80 -14.79 5.08
C GLU A 181 -14.97 -14.39 4.16
N THR A 182 -14.67 -13.83 2.98
CA THR A 182 -15.68 -13.55 1.94
C THR A 182 -16.09 -14.79 1.14
N CYS A 183 -15.31 -15.88 1.20
CA CYS A 183 -15.54 -17.10 0.44
C CYS A 183 -16.21 -18.19 1.29
N SER A 184 -17.52 -18.39 1.11
CA SER A 184 -18.17 -19.63 1.56
C SER A 184 -17.65 -20.82 0.74
N ARG A 185 -17.56 -22.02 1.33
CA ARG A 185 -17.15 -23.28 0.64
C ARG A 185 -18.08 -23.70 -0.52
N SER A 186 -19.07 -22.87 -0.88
CA SER A 186 -19.90 -23.00 -2.08
C SER A 186 -19.18 -22.41 -3.31
N GLY A 187 -19.17 -23.15 -4.41
CA GLY A 187 -18.23 -23.05 -5.54
C GLY A 187 -17.77 -21.65 -5.99
N GLU A 188 -18.70 -20.74 -6.34
CA GLU A 188 -18.34 -19.51 -7.06
C GLU A 188 -17.36 -18.57 -6.34
N ASN A 189 -17.49 -18.41 -5.02
CA ASN A 189 -16.55 -17.57 -4.27
C ASN A 189 -15.29 -18.35 -3.93
N TYR A 190 -15.40 -19.65 -3.67
CA TYR A 190 -14.24 -20.49 -3.35
C TYR A 190 -13.18 -20.46 -4.46
N GLU A 191 -13.60 -20.51 -5.73
CA GLU A 191 -12.70 -20.38 -6.89
C GLU A 191 -12.01 -19.00 -7.00
N LYS A 192 -12.57 -17.96 -6.39
CA LYS A 192 -11.97 -16.62 -6.33
C LYS A 192 -11.01 -16.44 -5.15
N CYS A 193 -10.99 -17.40 -4.23
CA CYS A 193 -10.16 -17.31 -3.04
C CYS A 193 -8.67 -17.48 -3.40
N MET A 194 -7.88 -16.44 -3.17
CA MET A 194 -6.43 -16.43 -3.42
C MET A 194 -5.70 -17.64 -2.80
N LEU A 195 -6.09 -18.09 -1.61
CA LEU A 195 -5.39 -19.20 -0.95
C LEU A 195 -5.61 -20.55 -1.60
N THR A 196 -6.75 -20.79 -2.25
CA THR A 196 -6.97 -22.05 -2.98
C THR A 196 -6.00 -22.17 -4.16
N HIS A 197 -5.55 -21.03 -4.67
CA HIS A 197 -4.61 -20.88 -5.79
C HIS A 197 -3.21 -20.46 -5.36
N TRP A 198 -2.85 -20.60 -4.08
CA TRP A 198 -1.62 -20.01 -3.53
C TRP A 198 -0.35 -20.47 -4.26
N ARG A 199 -0.33 -21.71 -4.78
CA ARG A 199 0.81 -22.25 -5.55
C ARG A 199 1.04 -21.48 -6.84
N CYS A 200 -0.01 -21.22 -7.61
CA CYS A 200 0.07 -20.43 -8.83
C CYS A 200 0.50 -19.00 -8.52
N ILE A 201 -0.08 -18.39 -7.48
CA ILE A 201 0.25 -17.01 -7.10
C ILE A 201 1.70 -16.91 -6.61
N HIS A 202 2.18 -17.90 -5.84
CA HIS A 202 3.59 -18.03 -5.46
C HIS A 202 4.49 -18.04 -6.69
N THR A 203 4.20 -18.89 -7.67
CA THR A 203 4.97 -18.97 -8.92
C THR A 203 4.96 -17.65 -9.68
N ILE A 204 3.84 -16.92 -9.72
CA ILE A 204 3.78 -15.59 -10.34
C ILE A 204 4.80 -14.64 -9.68
N PHE A 205 4.88 -14.62 -8.35
CA PHE A 205 5.84 -13.76 -7.65
C PHE A 205 7.29 -14.22 -7.81
N GLU A 206 7.56 -15.52 -7.94
CA GLU A 206 8.89 -16.02 -8.30
C GLU A 206 9.29 -15.60 -9.72
N ASP A 207 8.38 -15.71 -10.68
CA ASP A 207 8.62 -15.30 -12.05
C ASP A 207 8.85 -13.78 -12.14
N LEU A 208 8.07 -12.97 -11.41
CA LEU A 208 8.28 -11.54 -11.30
C LEU A 208 9.63 -11.22 -10.63
N CYS A 209 10.00 -11.92 -9.55
CA CYS A 209 11.30 -11.77 -8.90
C CYS A 209 12.45 -11.93 -9.91
N ASN A 210 12.38 -12.97 -10.74
CA ASN A 210 13.37 -13.27 -11.77
C ASN A 210 13.33 -12.25 -12.93
N LYS A 211 12.13 -11.83 -13.37
CA LYS A 211 11.97 -10.84 -14.45
C LYS A 211 12.65 -9.51 -14.12
N TYR A 212 12.49 -9.05 -12.88
CA TYR A 212 13.03 -7.77 -12.42
C TYR A 212 14.48 -7.84 -11.93
N PHE A 213 15.13 -9.00 -12.09
CA PHE A 213 16.54 -9.18 -11.77
C PHE A 213 17.29 -9.83 -12.94
N THR A 214 17.47 -9.06 -14.01
CA THR A 214 18.24 -9.50 -15.19
C THR A 214 19.43 -8.57 -15.43
N PRO A 215 20.50 -9.04 -16.11
CA PRO A 215 21.64 -8.20 -16.46
C PRO A 215 21.28 -6.93 -17.25
N HIS A 216 20.17 -6.96 -18.01
CA HIS A 216 19.71 -5.84 -18.84
C HIS A 216 18.69 -4.94 -18.12
N LEU A 217 18.01 -5.46 -17.10
CA LEU A 217 17.02 -4.76 -16.30
C LEU A 217 17.11 -5.27 -14.85
N THR A 218 17.89 -4.56 -14.03
CA THR A 218 18.02 -4.86 -12.61
C THR A 218 17.25 -3.83 -11.80
N HIS A 219 16.13 -4.26 -11.21
CA HIS A 219 15.37 -3.49 -10.23
C HIS A 219 15.39 -4.25 -8.89
N GLU A 220 16.48 -4.05 -8.13
CA GLU A 220 16.73 -4.82 -6.90
C GLU A 220 15.61 -4.68 -5.85
N PRO A 221 15.06 -3.47 -5.57
CA PRO A 221 13.95 -3.32 -4.62
C PRO A 221 12.70 -4.12 -5.00
N LEU A 222 12.29 -4.08 -6.28
CA LEU A 222 11.13 -4.82 -6.76
C LEU A 222 11.35 -6.32 -6.70
N SER A 223 12.49 -6.81 -7.19
CA SER A 223 12.83 -8.24 -7.14
C SER A 223 12.81 -8.77 -5.71
N LEU A 224 13.46 -8.07 -4.77
CA LEU A 224 13.46 -8.47 -3.37
C LEU A 224 12.05 -8.43 -2.75
N LYS A 225 11.24 -7.43 -3.10
CA LYS A 225 9.84 -7.36 -2.66
C LYS A 225 9.02 -8.54 -3.17
N PHE A 226 9.14 -8.90 -4.44
CA PHE A 226 8.43 -10.04 -5.01
C PHE A 226 8.83 -11.36 -4.36
N HIS A 227 10.12 -11.55 -4.10
CA HIS A 227 10.60 -12.70 -3.34
C HIS A 227 10.00 -12.78 -1.93
N LEU A 228 9.96 -11.67 -1.19
CA LEU A 228 9.36 -11.63 0.14
C LEU A 228 7.86 -11.92 0.10
N LEU A 229 7.14 -11.40 -0.91
CA LEU A 229 5.73 -11.71 -1.14
C LEU A 229 5.52 -13.19 -1.45
N ALA A 230 6.34 -13.78 -2.32
CA ALA A 230 6.32 -15.21 -2.61
C ALA A 230 6.49 -16.03 -1.33
N CYS A 231 7.51 -15.71 -0.51
CA CYS A 231 7.73 -16.37 0.78
C CYS A 231 6.50 -16.28 1.69
N CYS A 232 5.87 -15.11 1.78
CA CYS A 232 4.66 -14.93 2.60
C CYS A 232 3.50 -15.79 2.08
N ILE A 233 3.25 -15.78 0.77
CA ILE A 233 2.15 -16.52 0.15
C ILE A 233 2.34 -18.02 0.34
N ARG A 234 3.56 -18.53 0.15
CA ARG A 234 3.89 -19.93 0.42
C ARG A 234 3.69 -20.29 1.89
N GLN A 235 4.15 -19.46 2.82
CA GLN A 235 3.95 -19.70 4.25
C GLN A 235 2.47 -19.76 4.63
N ALA A 236 1.65 -18.85 4.09
CA ALA A 236 0.21 -18.83 4.32
C ALA A 236 -0.48 -20.05 3.71
N GLY A 237 -0.13 -20.38 2.46
CA GLY A 237 -0.68 -21.50 1.71
C GLY A 237 -0.32 -22.87 2.31
N GLU A 238 0.94 -23.10 2.65
CA GLU A 238 1.36 -24.33 3.33
C GLU A 238 0.69 -24.48 4.71
N TYR A 239 0.46 -23.38 5.43
CA TYR A 239 -0.27 -23.42 6.69
C TYR A 239 -1.76 -23.73 6.49
N TYR A 240 -2.36 -23.19 5.43
CA TYR A 240 -3.73 -23.44 5.04
C TYR A 240 -3.96 -24.91 4.66
N ASP A 241 -3.08 -25.47 3.82
CA ASP A 241 -3.18 -26.86 3.35
C ASP A 241 -2.99 -27.89 4.48
N LYS A 242 -2.19 -27.56 5.50
CA LYS A 242 -1.90 -28.45 6.63
C LYS A 242 -3.06 -28.58 7.63
N GLU A 243 -4.24 -27.97 7.37
CA GLU A 243 -5.43 -27.84 8.26
C GLU A 243 -5.13 -28.40 9.66
N PRO A 244 -4.66 -27.58 10.63
CA PRO A 244 -4.33 -28.13 11.93
C PRO A 244 -5.58 -28.79 12.51
N GLU A 245 -5.49 -30.10 12.78
CA GLU A 245 -6.46 -30.84 13.59
C GLU A 245 -6.60 -30.07 14.92
N THR A 246 -7.61 -29.23 15.01
CA THR A 246 -7.81 -28.37 16.18
C THR A 246 -8.49 -29.23 17.23
N THR A 247 -7.70 -29.72 18.20
CA THR A 247 -8.17 -30.56 19.31
C THR A 247 -8.98 -29.80 20.37
N ASP A 248 -8.99 -28.47 20.34
CA ASP A 248 -9.75 -27.67 21.31
C ASP A 248 -11.07 -27.17 20.73
N VAL A 249 -12.16 -27.72 21.26
CA VAL A 249 -13.56 -27.42 20.93
C VAL A 249 -13.89 -25.91 21.08
N GLN A 250 -13.09 -25.15 21.84
CA GLN A 250 -13.25 -23.72 22.03
C GLN A 250 -12.50 -22.85 21.00
N ASP A 251 -11.48 -23.38 20.32
CA ASP A 251 -10.68 -22.65 19.32
C ASP A 251 -11.24 -22.79 17.88
N HIS A 252 -12.29 -23.61 17.68
CA HIS A 252 -13.02 -23.75 16.41
C HIS A 252 -13.58 -22.42 15.87
N ALA A 253 -13.60 -21.35 16.66
CA ALA A 253 -14.06 -20.04 16.21
C ALA A 253 -13.09 -19.29 15.27
N PHE A 254 -11.82 -19.71 15.15
CA PHE A 254 -10.80 -18.93 14.44
C PHE A 254 -10.32 -19.58 13.15
N SER A 255 -10.30 -18.81 12.05
CA SER A 255 -9.74 -19.23 10.76
C SER A 255 -8.27 -19.65 10.91
N PRO A 256 -7.78 -20.65 10.14
CA PRO A 256 -6.39 -21.12 10.22
C PRO A 256 -5.34 -20.00 10.14
N LEU A 257 -5.54 -19.02 9.25
CA LEU A 257 -4.61 -17.89 9.12
C LEU A 257 -4.56 -16.98 10.36
N LYS A 258 -5.63 -16.87 11.16
CA LYS A 258 -5.57 -16.12 12.43
C LYS A 258 -4.60 -16.77 13.41
N GLN A 259 -4.52 -18.10 13.44
CA GLN A 259 -3.54 -18.82 14.26
C GLN A 259 -2.12 -18.58 13.76
N LEU A 260 -1.90 -18.55 12.44
CA LEU A 260 -0.60 -18.21 11.85
C LEU A 260 -0.19 -16.77 12.21
N ILE A 261 -1.10 -15.80 12.05
CA ILE A 261 -0.89 -14.40 12.43
C ILE A 261 -0.51 -14.31 13.92
N ARG A 262 -1.21 -15.05 14.78
CA ARG A 262 -0.87 -15.12 16.21
C ARG A 262 0.55 -15.62 16.41
N LYS A 263 0.96 -16.71 15.77
CA LYS A 263 2.34 -17.27 15.87
C LYS A 263 3.39 -16.23 15.46
N PHE A 264 3.13 -15.46 14.40
CA PHE A 264 4.06 -14.43 13.93
C PHE A 264 4.17 -13.23 14.88
N LEU A 265 3.05 -12.85 15.49
CA LEU A 265 2.98 -11.71 16.39
C LEU A 265 3.35 -12.02 17.85
N VAL A 266 3.56 -13.29 18.22
CA VAL A 266 4.07 -13.61 19.56
C VAL A 266 5.45 -12.98 19.73
N GLY A 267 5.56 -12.04 20.68
CA GLY A 267 6.82 -11.41 21.04
C GLY A 267 7.46 -11.95 22.32
N THR A 268 8.74 -11.62 22.50
CA THR A 268 9.52 -11.89 23.71
C THR A 268 9.32 -10.80 24.76
N GLU A 269 9.49 -11.14 26.03
CA GLU A 269 9.66 -10.13 27.09
C GLU A 269 11.08 -9.51 26.99
N PRO A 270 11.27 -8.22 27.34
CA PRO A 270 10.28 -7.29 27.87
C PRO A 270 9.54 -6.44 26.81
N TYR A 271 10.11 -6.27 25.60
CA TYR A 271 9.64 -5.28 24.62
C TYR A 271 8.48 -5.76 23.74
N GLY A 272 8.28 -7.07 23.59
CA GLY A 272 7.16 -7.62 22.84
C GLY A 272 7.25 -7.57 21.32
N LEU A 273 8.45 -7.43 20.75
CA LEU A 273 8.63 -7.42 19.30
C LEU A 273 8.28 -8.80 18.69
N PRO A 274 7.61 -8.84 17.53
CA PRO A 274 7.06 -10.07 16.94
C PRO A 274 8.18 -11.02 16.47
N LEU A 275 8.53 -12.01 17.30
CA LEU A 275 9.67 -12.89 17.08
C LEU A 275 9.46 -13.81 15.88
N GLY A 276 8.26 -14.36 15.73
CA GLY A 276 7.95 -15.25 14.60
C GLY A 276 8.07 -14.52 13.25
N GLN A 277 7.59 -13.28 13.19
CA GLN A 277 7.77 -12.43 12.01
C GLN A 277 9.25 -12.11 11.75
N GLU A 278 10.01 -11.77 12.79
CA GLU A 278 11.45 -11.48 12.69
C GLU A 278 12.23 -12.68 12.13
N GLN A 279 12.00 -13.87 12.70
CA GLN A 279 12.63 -15.11 12.26
C GLN A 279 12.26 -15.44 10.81
N PHE A 280 10.98 -15.34 10.47
CA PHE A 280 10.49 -15.61 9.13
C PHE A 280 11.14 -14.68 8.09
N LEU A 281 11.22 -13.38 8.36
CA LEU A 281 11.82 -12.42 7.43
C LEU A 281 13.32 -12.69 7.23
N ARG A 282 14.05 -13.02 8.31
CA ARG A 282 15.47 -13.39 8.22
C ARG A 282 15.69 -14.65 7.39
N GLN A 283 14.86 -15.67 7.58
CA GLN A 283 14.91 -16.91 6.79
C GLN A 283 14.53 -16.65 5.31
N SER A 284 13.52 -15.81 5.09
CA SER A 284 13.11 -15.41 3.73
C SER A 284 14.26 -14.73 3.00
N LEU A 285 15.01 -13.86 3.67
CA LEU A 285 16.19 -13.22 3.09
C LEU A 285 17.30 -14.21 2.70
N THR A 286 17.52 -15.28 3.47
CA THR A 286 18.53 -16.29 3.11
C THR A 286 18.15 -17.10 1.86
N SER A 287 16.85 -17.15 1.53
CA SER A 287 16.36 -17.85 0.34
C SER A 287 16.29 -16.98 -0.93
N PHE A 288 16.69 -15.71 -0.87
CA PHE A 288 16.65 -14.82 -2.03
C PHE A 288 17.59 -15.32 -3.14
N PRO A 289 17.11 -15.60 -4.37
CA PRO A 289 17.91 -16.28 -5.40
C PRO A 289 19.04 -15.44 -5.99
N HIS A 290 19.04 -14.12 -5.80
CA HIS A 290 19.99 -13.21 -6.45
C HIS A 290 21.02 -12.64 -5.46
N HIS A 291 21.93 -13.49 -4.97
CA HIS A 291 22.97 -13.10 -4.00
C HIS A 291 23.93 -12.01 -4.51
N GLN A 292 23.99 -11.80 -5.83
CA GLN A 292 24.70 -10.70 -6.47
C GLN A 292 24.02 -9.33 -6.28
N SER A 293 22.81 -9.25 -5.74
CA SER A 293 22.16 -7.99 -5.38
C SER A 293 23.00 -7.23 -4.35
N THR A 294 23.30 -5.97 -4.65
CA THR A 294 24.03 -5.08 -3.75
C THR A 294 23.16 -4.66 -2.57
N LEU A 295 21.88 -4.39 -2.84
CA LEU A 295 20.85 -4.04 -1.87
C LEU A 295 20.63 -5.18 -0.86
N TRP A 296 20.43 -6.40 -1.34
CA TRP A 296 20.27 -7.57 -0.47
C TRP A 296 21.50 -7.80 0.41
N ARG A 297 22.72 -7.72 -0.16
CA ARG A 297 23.96 -7.83 0.62
C ARG A 297 24.03 -6.78 1.73
N HIS A 298 23.69 -5.53 1.41
CA HIS A 298 23.64 -4.45 2.39
C HIS A 298 22.62 -4.72 3.50
N ILE A 299 21.41 -5.17 3.15
CA ILE A 299 20.37 -5.54 4.11
C ILE A 299 20.83 -6.66 5.03
N VAL A 300 21.42 -7.72 4.48
CA VAL A 300 21.93 -8.86 5.26
C VAL A 300 23.03 -8.40 6.22
N GLN A 301 23.95 -7.55 5.77
CA GLN A 301 25.00 -6.98 6.63
C GLN A 301 24.44 -6.12 7.77
N GLN A 302 23.34 -5.39 7.53
CA GLN A 302 22.68 -4.60 8.58
C GLN A 302 21.92 -5.47 9.59
N ILE A 303 21.29 -6.56 9.14
CA ILE A 303 20.44 -7.41 9.99
C ILE A 303 21.26 -8.46 10.75
N SER A 304 22.32 -9.00 10.14
CA SER A 304 23.16 -10.07 10.71
C SER A 304 23.67 -9.79 12.13
N PRO A 305 24.18 -8.59 12.48
CA PRO A 305 24.67 -8.33 13.83
C PRO A 305 23.55 -8.07 14.87
N LEU A 306 22.30 -7.95 14.43
CA LEU A 306 21.19 -7.58 15.32
C LEU A 306 20.59 -8.80 16.00
N HIS A 307 20.45 -8.72 17.31
CA HIS A 307 19.80 -9.74 18.13
C HIS A 307 18.31 -9.84 17.84
N LEU A 308 17.77 -11.06 17.81
CA LEU A 308 16.34 -11.30 17.73
C LEU A 308 15.61 -10.60 18.89
N GLY A 309 14.45 -10.01 18.60
CA GLY A 309 13.63 -9.32 19.59
C GLY A 309 14.13 -7.94 20.03
N HIS A 310 15.15 -7.39 19.37
CA HIS A 310 15.64 -6.02 19.59
C HIS A 310 15.35 -5.12 18.38
N MET A 311 15.37 -3.81 18.60
CA MET A 311 15.33 -2.82 17.51
C MET A 311 16.74 -2.55 16.97
N PRO A 312 16.88 -2.24 15.66
CA PRO A 312 15.82 -2.28 14.64
C PRO A 312 15.45 -3.73 14.27
N THR A 313 14.18 -3.98 13.97
CA THR A 313 13.72 -5.29 13.48
C THR A 313 14.09 -5.49 12.01
N ALA A 314 14.19 -6.74 11.54
CA ALA A 314 14.35 -7.06 10.13
C ALA A 314 13.28 -6.38 9.27
N LEU A 315 12.01 -6.36 9.73
CA LEU A 315 10.94 -5.63 9.04
C LEU A 315 11.28 -4.15 8.87
N SER A 316 11.73 -3.48 9.94
CA SER A 316 12.05 -2.04 9.87
C SER A 316 13.21 -1.74 8.91
N VAL A 317 14.24 -2.59 8.91
CA VAL A 317 15.38 -2.46 7.99
C VAL A 317 14.94 -2.69 6.55
N LEU A 318 14.15 -3.75 6.31
CA LEU A 318 13.64 -4.10 4.99
C LEU A 318 12.74 -3.03 4.41
N THR A 319 11.72 -2.59 5.16
CA THR A 319 10.77 -1.57 4.70
C THR A 319 11.51 -0.28 4.35
N LYS A 320 12.45 0.13 5.21
CA LYS A 320 13.28 1.32 4.97
C LYS A 320 14.10 1.20 3.69
N THR A 321 14.78 0.08 3.53
CA THR A 321 15.75 -0.10 2.44
C THR A 321 15.06 -0.32 1.09
N ILE A 322 13.97 -1.09 1.05
CA ILE A 322 13.16 -1.30 -0.15
C ILE A 322 12.43 -0.01 -0.58
N ASN A 323 11.96 0.79 0.38
CA ASN A 323 11.29 2.06 0.08
C ASN A 323 12.29 3.23 -0.10
N GLY A 324 13.60 3.00 0.04
CA GLY A 324 14.61 4.05 -0.09
C GLY A 324 14.45 5.21 0.90
N THR A 325 13.88 4.97 2.08
CA THR A 325 13.65 6.00 3.10
C THR A 325 14.81 6.09 4.10
N ILE A 326 15.03 7.27 4.69
CA ILE A 326 15.96 7.45 5.81
C ILE A 326 15.13 7.75 7.06
N MET A 327 15.33 6.98 8.15
CA MET A 327 14.77 7.32 9.46
C MET A 327 15.54 8.52 10.01
N TYR A 328 15.12 9.76 9.69
CA TYR A 328 15.55 10.91 10.47
C TYR A 328 14.84 10.85 11.81
N ASN A 329 15.63 10.70 12.88
CA ASN A 329 15.23 10.85 14.29
C ASN A 329 13.90 10.16 14.63
N ALA A 330 14.01 8.94 15.16
CA ALA A 330 12.97 8.05 15.67
C ALA A 330 11.86 8.73 16.51
N ARG A 331 11.04 9.60 15.89
CA ARG A 331 9.67 9.76 16.34
C ARG A 331 9.07 8.36 16.26
N PRO A 332 8.41 7.88 17.33
CA PRO A 332 7.80 6.57 17.32
C PRO A 332 6.89 6.53 16.10
N LEU A 333 7.22 5.65 15.17
CA LEU A 333 6.44 5.43 13.98
C LEU A 333 4.99 5.20 14.40
N GLU A 334 4.08 6.07 14.01
CA GLU A 334 2.65 5.89 14.24
C GLU A 334 2.15 4.82 13.26
N LEU A 335 2.53 3.57 13.55
CA LEU A 335 2.12 2.40 12.80
C LEU A 335 1.19 1.54 13.64
N CYS A 336 0.33 0.82 12.93
CA CYS A 336 -0.54 -0.17 13.49
C CYS A 336 0.29 -1.26 14.16
N ALA A 337 0.05 -1.50 15.44
CA ALA A 337 0.76 -2.52 16.20
C ALA A 337 0.51 -3.97 15.72
N THR A 338 -0.42 -4.18 14.78
CA THR A 338 -0.75 -5.49 14.23
C THR A 338 -0.13 -5.66 12.84
N CYS A 339 -0.54 -4.87 11.85
CA CYS A 339 -0.07 -5.05 10.47
C CYS A 339 1.13 -4.17 10.11
N GLY A 340 1.44 -3.13 10.88
CA GLY A 340 2.47 -2.14 10.54
C GLY A 340 2.03 -1.03 9.59
N ASP A 341 0.73 -0.94 9.25
CA ASP A 341 0.19 0.17 8.43
C ASP A 341 0.14 1.49 9.20
N GLY A 342 0.35 2.61 8.54
CA GLY A 342 0.11 3.92 9.13
C GLY A 342 0.34 5.07 8.15
N PRO A 343 0.16 6.33 8.60
CA PRO A 343 0.35 7.51 7.77
C PRO A 343 1.74 7.58 7.13
N GLU A 344 2.75 7.07 7.83
CA GLU A 344 4.14 6.99 7.34
C GLU A 344 4.36 6.00 6.20
N LEU A 345 3.40 5.12 5.92
CA LEU A 345 3.39 4.25 4.73
C LEU A 345 2.31 4.70 3.74
N GLY A 346 1.86 5.95 3.86
CA GLY A 346 0.93 6.57 2.92
C GLY A 346 -0.52 6.20 3.10
N ILE A 347 -0.87 5.48 4.16
CA ILE A 347 -2.25 5.11 4.43
C ILE A 347 -2.91 6.28 5.16
N PRO A 348 -3.89 6.95 4.53
CA PRO A 348 -4.55 8.08 5.16
C PRO A 348 -5.42 7.61 6.32
N GLY A 349 -5.53 8.46 7.33
CA GLY A 349 -6.37 8.24 8.50
C GLY A 349 -5.61 8.16 9.81
N LYS A 350 -6.28 8.55 10.89
CA LYS A 350 -5.72 8.47 12.24
C LYS A 350 -5.83 7.05 12.75
N LEU A 351 -4.71 6.48 13.18
CA LEU A 351 -4.74 5.24 13.92
C LEU A 351 -5.53 5.44 15.23
N LYS A 352 -6.36 4.45 15.57
CA LYS A 352 -7.12 4.48 16.83
C LYS A 352 -6.25 3.93 17.94
N ALA A 353 -5.91 4.79 18.90
CA ALA A 353 -5.18 4.38 20.09
C ALA A 353 -6.02 3.43 20.96
N CYS A 354 -5.36 2.43 21.54
CA CYS A 354 -5.94 1.51 22.52
C CYS A 354 -6.68 2.30 23.61
N GLN A 355 -7.97 2.01 23.83
CA GLN A 355 -8.77 2.74 24.80
C GLN A 355 -8.22 2.62 26.24
N GLN A 356 -7.50 1.54 26.53
CA GLN A 356 -7.02 1.24 27.87
C GLN A 356 -5.66 1.86 28.19
N CYS A 357 -4.64 1.62 27.36
CA CYS A 357 -3.29 2.13 27.64
C CYS A 357 -2.91 3.39 26.86
N LYS A 358 -3.56 3.66 25.72
CA LYS A 358 -3.21 4.74 24.78
C LYS A 358 -1.77 4.69 24.21
N ILE A 359 -1.02 3.61 24.46
CA ILE A 359 0.39 3.44 24.02
C ILE A 359 0.48 2.87 22.60
N THR A 360 -0.47 2.03 22.20
CA THR A 360 -0.49 1.34 20.90
C THR A 360 -1.70 1.76 20.09
N SER A 361 -1.58 1.73 18.76
CA SER A 361 -2.63 2.18 17.85
C SER A 361 -2.91 1.16 16.74
N TYR A 362 -4.11 1.23 16.16
CA TYR A 362 -4.61 0.28 15.16
C TYR A 362 -5.25 1.00 13.97
N CYS A 363 -5.03 0.49 12.77
CA CYS A 363 -5.59 1.07 11.54
C CYS A 363 -7.06 0.67 11.31
N SER A 364 -7.50 -0.47 11.86
CA SER A 364 -8.84 -1.02 11.62
C SER A 364 -9.37 -1.79 12.84
N VAL A 365 -10.68 -2.04 12.85
CA VAL A 365 -11.32 -2.93 13.85
C VAL A 365 -10.80 -4.36 13.72
N SER A 366 -10.47 -4.85 12.52
CA SER A 366 -9.88 -6.18 12.34
C SER A 366 -8.51 -6.30 13.00
N CYS A 367 -7.62 -5.32 12.80
CA CYS A 367 -6.34 -5.24 13.50
C CYS A 367 -6.53 -5.08 15.01
N GLN A 368 -7.51 -4.27 15.43
CA GLN A 368 -7.89 -4.10 16.84
C GLN A 368 -8.54 -5.37 17.44
N ARG A 369 -9.10 -6.30 16.67
CA ARG A 369 -9.57 -7.58 17.22
C ARG A 369 -8.40 -8.53 17.47
N LEU A 370 -7.39 -8.49 16.61
CA LEU A 370 -6.14 -9.22 16.78
C LEU A 370 -5.25 -8.66 17.91
N HIS A 371 -5.46 -7.38 18.28
CA HIS A 371 -4.95 -6.70 19.49
C HIS A 371 -4.95 -7.58 20.75
N TRP A 372 -6.04 -8.32 20.98
CA TRP A 372 -6.23 -9.07 22.23
C TRP A 372 -5.15 -10.13 22.41
N PHE A 373 -4.64 -10.71 21.32
CA PHE A 373 -3.60 -11.75 21.37
C PHE A 373 -2.21 -11.19 21.64
N THR A 374 -1.90 -10.03 21.06
CA THR A 374 -0.54 -9.46 21.04
C THR A 374 -0.31 -8.50 22.19
N HIS A 375 -1.32 -7.68 22.53
CA HIS A 375 -1.19 -6.55 23.42
C HIS A 375 -1.56 -6.87 24.88
N LYS A 376 -2.40 -7.89 25.16
CA LYS A 376 -2.75 -8.31 26.54
C LYS A 376 -1.52 -8.58 27.42
N LYS A 377 -0.39 -9.01 26.83
CA LYS A 377 0.88 -9.24 27.54
C LYS A 377 1.56 -7.94 28.02
N PHE A 378 1.37 -6.83 27.29
CA PHE A 378 2.12 -5.58 27.49
C PHE A 378 1.27 -4.43 28.03
N CYS A 379 -0.04 -4.43 27.79
CA CYS A 379 -0.93 -3.40 28.32
C CYS A 379 -0.93 -3.49 29.85
N PRO A 380 -0.39 -2.49 30.59
CA PRO A 380 -0.30 -2.56 32.05
C PRO A 380 -1.67 -2.76 32.69
N VAL A 381 -2.68 -2.15 32.07
CA VAL A 381 -4.04 -2.20 32.56
C VAL A 381 -4.70 -3.56 32.29
N ILE A 382 -4.54 -4.15 31.10
CA ILE A 382 -5.05 -5.52 30.85
C ILE A 382 -4.26 -6.54 31.68
N LYS A 383 -2.95 -6.33 31.88
CA LYS A 383 -2.10 -7.18 32.74
C LYS A 383 -2.60 -7.17 34.19
N LYS A 384 -3.14 -6.04 34.69
CA LYS A 384 -3.77 -5.94 36.01
C LYS A 384 -5.06 -6.76 36.11
N HIS A 385 -5.88 -6.79 35.05
CA HIS A 385 -7.10 -7.63 34.95
C HIS A 385 -6.84 -9.07 34.51
N LYS A 386 -5.57 -9.48 34.33
CA LYS A 386 -5.21 -10.81 33.82
C LYS A 386 -5.78 -11.93 34.70
N LYS A 387 -5.84 -11.73 36.02
CA LYS A 387 -6.39 -12.71 36.98
C LYS A 387 -7.89 -12.97 36.83
N GLU A 388 -8.66 -12.04 36.26
CA GLU A 388 -10.12 -12.20 36.09
C GLU A 388 -10.49 -12.99 34.83
N PHE A 389 -9.55 -13.15 33.88
CA PHE A 389 -9.78 -13.82 32.59
C PHE A 389 -8.73 -14.90 32.26
N GLU A 390 -7.95 -15.33 33.26
CA GLU A 390 -7.20 -16.59 33.16
C GLU A 390 -8.22 -17.72 33.34
N PHE A 391 -8.82 -18.13 32.22
CA PHE A 391 -9.52 -19.40 32.13
C PHE A 391 -8.59 -20.50 32.66
N ALA A 392 -9.14 -21.33 33.54
CA ALA A 392 -8.44 -22.49 34.07
C ALA A 392 -7.84 -23.28 32.89
N LYS A 393 -6.54 -23.55 32.98
CA LYS A 393 -5.85 -24.52 32.12
C LYS A 393 -6.62 -25.84 32.10
#